data_AF-A0A953APF6-F1
#
_entry.id   AF-A0A953APF6-F1
#
_cell.length_a   1.000
_cell.length_b   1.000
_cell.length_c   1.000
_cell.angle_alpha   90.00
_cell.angle_beta   90.00
_cell.angle_gamma   90.00
#
_symmetry.space_group_name_H-M   'P 1'
#
loop_
_entity.id
_entity.type
_entity.pdbx_description
1 polymer ?
#
loop_
_entity_poly.entity_id
_entity_poly.type
_entity_poly.pdbx_seq_one_letter_code
_entity_poly.pdbx_strand_id
1 'polypeptide(L)'
;MEMIEAASAQIAELLDELSLAARIEAGRYEPQRRPADTLALARAAAERLGADRVRVSGEGAAVQVDPEPVDRGVSALIQAALRHGGLDEVEVVVRGPAIEVSPITESSARVVLGQELRDLGAAVAVRLVETLGGSVAVAGETLTIRLEG
;
A
#
# COMPACT_ATOMS: atom_id res chain seq x y z
N MET A 1 21.09 -21.97 -0.88
CA MET A 1 20.98 -21.17 -2.11
C MET A 1 19.74 -20.29 -2.03
N GLU A 2 18.59 -20.87 -1.66
CA GLU A 2 17.31 -20.16 -1.42
C GLU A 2 17.42 -18.95 -0.47
N MET A 3 18.17 -19.04 0.64
CA MET A 3 18.33 -17.90 1.58
C MET A 3 19.03 -16.68 0.94
N ILE A 4 19.95 -16.89 0.01
CA ILE A 4 20.68 -15.80 -0.67
C ILE A 4 19.78 -15.16 -1.73
N GLU A 5 18.98 -15.97 -2.44
CA GLU A 5 18.01 -15.50 -3.41
C GLU A 5 16.91 -14.66 -2.74
N ALA A 6 16.37 -15.14 -1.62
CA ALA A 6 15.38 -14.40 -0.82
C ALA A 6 15.95 -13.07 -0.30
N ALA A 7 17.16 -13.07 0.25
CA ALA A 7 17.80 -11.84 0.73
C ALA A 7 18.08 -10.85 -0.42
N SER A 8 18.47 -11.35 -1.60
CA SER A 8 18.72 -10.51 -2.77
C SER A 8 17.42 -9.89 -3.31
N ALA A 9 16.33 -10.64 -3.31
CA ALA A 9 15.01 -10.12 -3.68
C ALA A 9 14.56 -9.01 -2.72
N GLN A 10 14.72 -9.21 -1.41
CA GLN A 10 14.42 -8.17 -0.41
C GLN A 10 15.26 -6.91 -0.61
N ILE A 11 16.55 -7.05 -0.94
CA ILE A 11 17.40 -5.89 -1.23
C ILE A 11 16.92 -5.16 -2.49
N ALA A 12 16.53 -5.88 -3.54
CA ALA A 12 16.00 -5.29 -4.76
C ALA A 12 14.71 -4.50 -4.48
N GLU A 13 13.80 -5.04 -3.67
CA GLU A 13 12.57 -4.35 -3.24
C GLU A 13 12.89 -3.05 -2.49
N LEU A 14 13.83 -3.08 -1.54
CA LEU A 14 14.25 -1.89 -0.80
C LEU A 14 14.89 -0.82 -1.71
N LEU A 15 15.66 -1.25 -2.71
CA LEU A 15 16.26 -0.34 -3.69
C LEU A 15 15.19 0.28 -4.61
N ASP A 16 14.18 -0.48 -5.00
CA ASP A 16 13.04 0.00 -5.78
C ASP A 16 12.25 1.05 -4.99
N GLU A 17 11.95 0.79 -3.72
CA GLU A 17 11.26 1.72 -2.82
C GLU A 17 12.05 3.02 -2.63
N LEU A 18 13.35 2.90 -2.36
CA LEU A 18 14.22 4.06 -2.19
C LEU A 18 14.35 4.87 -3.50
N SER A 19 14.44 4.20 -4.64
CA SER A 19 14.48 4.83 -5.96
C SER A 19 13.19 5.59 -6.28
N LEU A 20 12.03 5.00 -5.95
CA LEU A 20 10.74 5.68 -6.08
C LEU A 20 10.66 6.91 -5.17
N ALA A 21 10.98 6.75 -3.88
CA ALA A 21 10.98 7.84 -2.92
C ALA A 21 11.88 9.00 -3.37
N ALA A 22 13.13 8.70 -3.76
CA ALA A 22 14.08 9.71 -4.20
C ALA A 22 13.61 10.46 -5.45
N ARG A 23 12.91 9.80 -6.38
CA ARG A 23 12.32 10.46 -7.55
C ARG A 23 11.15 11.36 -7.17
N ILE A 24 10.28 10.91 -6.26
CA ILE A 24 9.16 11.71 -5.74
C ILE A 24 9.69 12.98 -5.06
N GLU A 25 10.61 12.82 -4.11
CA GLU A 25 11.18 13.94 -3.34
C GLU A 25 11.96 14.93 -4.22
N ALA A 26 12.58 14.45 -5.30
CA ALA A 26 13.26 15.30 -6.26
C ALA A 26 12.31 15.95 -7.29
N GLY A 27 10.99 15.70 -7.24
CA GLY A 27 10.03 16.16 -8.25
C GLY A 27 10.27 15.58 -9.64
N ARG A 28 10.96 14.43 -9.71
CA ARG A 28 11.36 13.73 -10.95
C ARG A 28 10.59 12.43 -11.18
N TYR A 29 9.56 12.18 -10.38
CA TYR A 29 8.66 11.06 -10.61
C TYR A 29 7.64 11.44 -11.69
N GLU A 30 7.71 10.75 -12.83
CA GLU A 30 6.78 10.92 -13.96
C GLU A 30 5.86 9.69 -14.01
N PRO A 31 4.66 9.73 -13.39
CA PRO A 31 3.79 8.57 -13.31
C PRO A 31 3.20 8.19 -14.67
N GLN A 32 3.24 6.89 -15.00
CA GLN A 32 2.60 6.37 -16.19
C GLN A 32 1.10 6.12 -15.92
N ARG A 33 0.33 7.22 -15.86
CA ARG A 33 -1.11 7.17 -15.55
C ARG A 33 -1.86 6.30 -16.56
N ARG A 34 -2.50 5.25 -16.05
CA ARG A 34 -3.29 4.28 -16.79
C ARG A 34 -4.51 3.88 -15.96
N PRO A 35 -5.60 3.43 -16.60
CA PRO A 35 -6.73 2.87 -15.90
C PRO A 35 -6.31 1.68 -15.02
N ALA A 36 -6.71 1.71 -13.75
CA ALA A 36 -6.67 0.57 -12.84
C ALA A 36 -8.02 0.45 -12.11
N ASP A 37 -8.37 -0.76 -11.70
CA ASP A 37 -9.55 -1.02 -10.89
C ASP A 37 -9.14 -1.19 -9.42
N THR A 38 -9.76 -0.45 -8.51
CA THR A 38 -9.39 -0.47 -7.08
C THR A 38 -9.66 -1.82 -6.40
N LEU A 39 -10.66 -2.57 -6.86
CA LEU A 39 -10.93 -3.91 -6.35
C LEU A 39 -9.87 -4.90 -6.86
N ALA A 40 -9.42 -4.76 -8.10
CA ALA A 40 -8.30 -5.53 -8.62
C ALA A 40 -7.00 -5.28 -7.84
N LEU A 41 -6.70 -4.01 -7.50
CA LEU A 41 -5.53 -3.67 -6.66
C LEU A 41 -5.61 -4.32 -5.27
N ALA A 42 -6.78 -4.26 -4.61
CA ALA A 42 -6.97 -4.90 -3.31
C ALA A 42 -6.84 -6.43 -3.38
N ARG A 43 -7.36 -7.06 -4.44
CA ARG A 43 -7.23 -8.51 -4.66
C ARG A 43 -5.80 -8.94 -4.93
N ALA A 44 -5.06 -8.18 -5.73
CA ALA A 44 -3.64 -8.44 -5.97
C ALA A 44 -2.82 -8.36 -4.68
N ALA A 45 -3.14 -7.42 -3.78
CA ALA A 45 -2.54 -7.38 -2.45
C ALA A 45 -2.85 -8.63 -1.62
N ALA A 46 -4.09 -9.13 -1.67
CA ALA A 46 -4.47 -10.36 -0.98
C ALA A 46 -3.76 -11.61 -1.54
N GLU A 47 -3.63 -11.70 -2.87
CA GLU A 47 -2.85 -12.77 -3.52
C GLU A 47 -1.38 -12.75 -3.08
N ARG A 48 -0.78 -11.56 -2.99
CA ARG A 48 0.61 -11.36 -2.56
C ARG A 48 0.84 -11.68 -1.08
N LEU A 49 -0.08 -11.28 -0.22
CA LEU A 49 0.08 -11.38 1.25
C LEU A 49 -0.51 -12.66 1.84
N GLY A 50 -1.32 -13.39 1.05
CA GLY A 50 -2.03 -14.59 1.45
C GLY A 50 -3.51 -14.31 1.69
N ALA A 51 -4.38 -15.04 0.98
CA ALA A 51 -5.84 -14.86 1.05
C ALA A 51 -6.42 -15.12 2.45
N ASP A 52 -5.74 -15.93 3.27
CA ASP A 52 -6.14 -16.19 4.66
C ASP A 52 -5.86 -15.00 5.59
N ARG A 53 -4.96 -14.08 5.19
CA ARG A 53 -4.56 -12.91 5.97
C ARG A 53 -5.24 -11.62 5.52
N VAL A 54 -5.77 -11.59 4.31
CA VAL A 54 -6.37 -10.40 3.71
C VAL A 54 -7.68 -10.78 3.04
N ARG A 55 -8.79 -10.41 3.67
CA ARG A 55 -10.14 -10.71 3.16
C ARG A 55 -10.68 -9.50 2.40
N VAL A 56 -10.82 -9.62 1.09
CA VAL A 56 -11.25 -8.51 0.22
C VAL A 56 -12.74 -8.60 -0.09
N SER A 57 -13.46 -7.49 0.05
CA SER A 57 -14.87 -7.36 -0.31
C SER A 57 -15.21 -5.97 -0.86
N GLY A 58 -16.46 -5.76 -1.28
CA GLY A 58 -16.94 -4.47 -1.77
C GLY A 58 -16.90 -4.33 -3.30
N GLU A 59 -16.98 -3.09 -3.77
CA GLU A 59 -17.09 -2.73 -5.19
C GLU A 59 -16.06 -1.65 -5.55
N GLY A 60 -15.27 -1.93 -6.58
CA GLY A 60 -14.22 -1.03 -7.08
C GLY A 60 -14.73 0.04 -8.03
N ALA A 61 -13.82 0.94 -8.41
CA ALA A 61 -14.02 1.88 -9.51
C ALA A 61 -12.73 1.98 -10.34
N ALA A 62 -12.89 2.44 -11.59
CA ALA A 62 -11.76 2.80 -12.43
C ALA A 62 -11.11 4.10 -11.93
N VAL A 63 -9.78 4.10 -11.82
CA VAL A 63 -8.95 5.24 -11.41
C VAL A 63 -7.76 5.43 -12.36
N GLN A 64 -7.24 6.65 -12.50
CA GLN A 64 -6.07 6.96 -13.33
C GLN A 64 -4.78 7.04 -12.50
N VAL A 65 -4.09 5.92 -12.35
CA VAL A 65 -2.89 5.80 -11.49
C VAL A 65 -1.72 5.20 -12.25
N ASP A 66 -0.52 5.20 -11.65
CA ASP A 66 0.57 4.33 -12.11
C ASP A 66 0.41 2.93 -11.48
N PRO A 67 -0.09 1.92 -12.24
CA PRO A 67 -0.64 0.71 -11.62
C PRO A 67 0.38 -0.11 -10.84
N GLU A 68 1.61 -0.23 -11.32
CA GLU A 68 2.62 -1.09 -10.68
C GLU A 68 3.11 -0.50 -9.34
N PRO A 69 3.53 0.78 -9.26
CA PRO A 69 3.84 1.40 -7.98
C PRO A 69 2.65 1.41 -7.02
N VAL A 70 1.43 1.66 -7.50
CA VAL A 70 0.24 1.70 -6.64
C VAL A 70 -0.13 0.32 -6.11
N ASP A 71 -0.06 -0.73 -6.93
CA ASP A 71 -0.27 -2.12 -6.50
C ASP A 71 0.68 -2.53 -5.36
N ARG A 72 1.97 -2.22 -5.53
CA ARG A 72 2.98 -2.44 -4.49
C ARG A 72 2.69 -1.59 -3.25
N GLY A 73 2.32 -0.32 -3.42
CA GLY A 73 2.03 0.60 -2.33
C GLY A 73 0.81 0.18 -1.48
N VAL A 74 -0.28 -0.23 -2.11
CA VAL A 74 -1.47 -0.79 -1.41
C VAL A 74 -1.08 -2.03 -0.62
N SER A 75 -0.29 -2.92 -1.21
CA SER A 75 0.20 -4.12 -0.52
C SER A 75 1.09 -3.78 0.68
N ALA A 76 1.99 -2.80 0.53
CA ALA A 76 2.88 -2.38 1.61
C ALA A 76 2.09 -1.79 2.79
N LEU A 77 1.05 -1.00 2.53
CA LEU A 77 0.18 -0.44 3.58
C LEU A 77 -0.59 -1.53 4.34
N ILE A 78 -1.17 -2.50 3.64
CA ILE A 78 -1.86 -3.66 4.25
C ILE A 78 -0.88 -4.51 5.05
N GLN A 79 0.31 -4.75 4.50
CA GLN A 79 1.36 -5.51 5.18
C GLN A 79 1.84 -4.80 6.45
N ALA A 80 1.98 -3.48 6.42
CA ALA A 80 2.37 -2.69 7.57
C ALA A 80 1.29 -2.72 8.67
N ALA A 81 0.00 -2.68 8.31
CA ALA A 81 -1.10 -2.88 9.25
C ALA A 81 -0.98 -4.25 9.95
N LEU A 82 -0.79 -5.34 9.19
CA LEU A 82 -0.60 -6.68 9.74
C LEU A 82 0.64 -6.77 10.66
N ARG A 83 1.81 -6.35 10.15
CA ARG A 83 3.10 -6.49 10.82
C ARG A 83 3.20 -5.65 12.09
N HIS A 84 2.85 -4.38 12.01
CA HIS A 84 3.00 -3.44 13.14
C HIS A 84 1.78 -3.42 14.05
N GLY A 85 0.66 -3.95 13.58
CA GLY A 85 -0.52 -4.19 14.41
C GLY A 85 -0.44 -5.49 15.21
N GLY A 86 0.47 -6.41 14.86
CA GLY A 86 0.52 -7.75 15.44
C GLY A 86 -0.74 -8.56 15.10
N LEU A 87 -1.25 -8.38 13.87
CA LEU A 87 -2.49 -8.98 13.40
C LEU A 87 -2.20 -10.17 12.49
N ASP A 88 -2.97 -11.23 12.66
CA ASP A 88 -2.93 -12.40 11.77
C ASP A 88 -3.67 -12.10 10.46
N GLU A 89 -4.79 -11.37 10.55
CA GLU A 89 -5.66 -11.02 9.42
C GLU A 89 -6.19 -9.59 9.47
N VAL A 90 -6.56 -9.07 8.30
CA VAL A 90 -7.30 -7.81 8.12
C VAL A 90 -8.42 -7.97 7.08
N GLU A 91 -9.47 -7.19 7.25
CA GLU A 91 -10.51 -6.99 6.25
C GLU A 91 -10.16 -5.79 5.37
N VAL A 92 -10.35 -5.96 4.06
CA VAL A 92 -10.19 -4.91 3.05
C VAL A 92 -11.51 -4.70 2.34
N VAL A 93 -12.12 -3.54 2.54
CA VAL A 93 -13.39 -3.17 1.91
C VAL A 93 -13.14 -2.10 0.87
N VAL A 94 -13.50 -2.38 -0.39
CA VAL A 94 -13.36 -1.41 -1.48
C VAL A 94 -14.69 -0.69 -1.70
N ARG A 95 -14.64 0.64 -1.77
CA ARG A 95 -15.79 1.54 -1.97
C ARG A 95 -15.46 2.57 -3.05
N GLY A 96 -15.66 2.20 -4.31
CA GLY A 96 -15.29 3.02 -5.45
C GLY A 96 -13.78 3.32 -5.45
N PRO A 97 -13.34 4.59 -5.44
CA PRO A 97 -11.90 4.92 -5.46
C PRO A 97 -11.19 4.74 -4.11
N ALA A 98 -11.90 4.32 -3.05
CA ALA A 98 -11.35 4.11 -1.72
C ALA A 98 -11.16 2.63 -1.40
N ILE A 99 -10.02 2.31 -0.78
CA ILE A 99 -9.68 1.01 -0.20
C ILE A 99 -9.58 1.20 1.31
N GLU A 100 -10.45 0.56 2.06
CA GLU A 100 -10.49 0.61 3.52
C GLU A 100 -9.87 -0.65 4.11
N VAL A 101 -8.96 -0.51 5.08
CA VAL A 101 -8.28 -1.62 5.76
C VAL A 101 -8.58 -1.54 7.25
N SER A 102 -9.03 -2.64 7.84
CA SER A 102 -9.33 -2.74 9.27
C SER A 102 -9.08 -4.15 9.82
N PRO A 103 -8.73 -4.29 11.12
CA PRO A 103 -8.52 -3.21 12.08
C PRO A 103 -7.15 -2.55 11.93
N ILE A 104 -7.04 -1.30 12.35
CA ILE A 104 -5.79 -0.58 12.60
C ILE A 104 -5.66 -0.41 14.11
N THR A 105 -4.54 -0.87 14.66
CA THR A 105 -4.23 -0.70 16.07
C THR A 105 -3.58 0.66 16.31
N GLU A 106 -3.61 1.12 17.56
CA GLU A 106 -2.89 2.33 17.97
C GLU A 106 -1.38 2.23 17.66
N SER A 107 -0.79 1.03 17.80
CA SER A 107 0.63 0.79 17.52
C SER A 107 1.03 0.87 16.05
N SER A 108 0.09 0.61 15.12
CA SER A 108 0.36 0.62 13.68
C SER A 108 -0.08 1.91 13.00
N ALA A 109 -1.00 2.68 13.59
CA ALA A 109 -1.58 3.89 13.00
C ALA A 109 -0.53 4.88 12.46
N ARG A 110 0.49 5.21 13.27
CA ARG A 110 1.55 6.15 12.84
C ARG A 110 2.50 5.55 11.79
N VAL A 111 2.65 4.23 11.76
CA VAL A 111 3.48 3.52 10.78
C VAL A 111 2.80 3.47 9.41
N VAL A 112 1.51 3.09 9.36
CA VAL A 112 0.74 3.04 8.10
C VAL A 112 0.48 4.43 7.51
N LEU A 113 0.56 5.47 8.32
CA LEU A 113 0.53 6.88 7.88
C LEU A 113 1.91 7.42 7.47
N GLY A 114 2.98 6.62 7.53
CA GLY A 114 4.35 7.06 7.21
C GLY A 114 4.92 8.11 8.18
N GLN A 115 4.28 8.32 9.33
CA GLN A 115 4.69 9.30 10.35
C GLN A 115 5.79 8.74 11.27
N GLU A 116 5.90 7.42 11.34
CA GLU A 116 7.01 6.69 11.93
C GLU A 116 7.66 5.81 10.87
N LEU A 117 8.92 6.08 10.54
CA LEU A 117 9.69 5.37 9.51
C LEU A 117 10.18 4.00 9.99
N ARG A 118 9.26 3.17 10.49
CA ARG A 118 9.50 1.78 10.88
C ARG A 118 9.27 0.79 9.74
N ASP A 119 8.60 1.25 8.69
CA ASP A 119 8.29 0.52 7.47
C ASP A 119 8.50 1.45 6.27
N LEU A 120 9.50 1.15 5.44
CA LEU A 120 9.85 1.98 4.28
C LEU A 120 8.74 1.93 3.23
N GLY A 121 8.26 0.72 2.89
CA GLY A 121 7.21 0.51 1.91
C GLY A 121 5.94 1.30 2.25
N ALA A 122 5.50 1.30 3.50
CA ALA A 122 4.35 2.11 3.93
C ALA A 122 4.61 3.61 3.77
N ALA A 123 5.76 4.11 4.19
CA ALA A 123 6.09 5.53 4.08
C ALA A 123 6.17 6.00 2.61
N VAL A 124 6.76 5.18 1.73
CA VAL A 124 6.82 5.46 0.28
C VAL A 124 5.43 5.37 -0.35
N ALA A 125 4.60 4.40 0.06
CA ALA A 125 3.24 4.26 -0.43
C ALA A 125 2.37 5.49 -0.11
N VAL A 126 2.47 6.04 1.11
CA VAL A 126 1.78 7.29 1.48
C VAL A 126 2.19 8.42 0.55
N ARG A 127 3.50 8.62 0.36
CA ARG A 127 4.03 9.66 -0.54
C ARG A 127 3.61 9.48 -1.98
N LEU A 128 3.59 8.24 -2.47
CA LEU A 128 3.12 7.91 -3.81
C LEU A 128 1.65 8.31 -3.98
N VAL A 129 0.79 7.88 -3.05
CA VAL A 129 -0.66 8.19 -3.10
C VAL A 129 -0.89 9.69 -3.07
N GLU A 130 -0.23 10.43 -2.17
CA GLU A 130 -0.31 11.89 -2.09
C GLU A 130 0.17 12.58 -3.38
N THR A 131 1.30 12.12 -3.94
CA THR A 131 1.87 12.65 -5.19
C THR A 131 0.94 12.43 -6.38
N LEU A 132 0.16 11.35 -6.36
CA LEU A 132 -0.86 11.05 -7.36
C LEU A 132 -2.19 11.77 -7.12
N GLY A 133 -2.29 12.67 -6.13
CA GLY A 133 -3.52 13.42 -5.82
C GLY A 133 -4.50 12.67 -4.91
N GLY A 134 -4.14 11.48 -4.45
CA GLY A 134 -4.90 10.69 -3.48
C GLY A 134 -4.66 11.13 -2.03
N SER A 135 -5.18 10.34 -1.09
CA SER A 135 -4.98 10.57 0.35
C SER A 135 -4.91 9.26 1.12
N VAL A 136 -4.11 9.22 2.19
CA VAL A 136 -4.09 8.12 3.16
C VAL A 136 -4.45 8.68 4.54
N ALA A 137 -5.43 8.09 5.22
CA ALA A 137 -5.89 8.56 6.53
C ALA A 137 -6.30 7.39 7.43
N VAL A 138 -6.14 7.54 8.74
CA VAL A 138 -6.67 6.60 9.74
C VAL A 138 -7.75 7.32 10.54
N ALA A 139 -8.93 6.70 10.65
CA ALA A 139 -10.03 7.16 11.49
C ALA A 139 -10.54 5.98 12.33
N GLY A 140 -10.40 6.09 13.66
CA GLY A 140 -10.66 4.95 14.55
C GLY A 140 -9.74 3.78 14.20
N GLU A 141 -10.34 2.64 13.89
CA GLU A 141 -9.62 1.40 13.54
C GLU A 141 -9.57 1.15 12.02
N THR A 142 -9.80 2.18 11.20
CA THR A 142 -9.84 2.03 9.74
C THR A 142 -8.82 2.94 9.06
N LEU A 143 -7.94 2.35 8.26
CA LEU A 143 -7.10 3.03 7.28
C LEU A 143 -7.89 3.19 5.98
N THR A 144 -8.00 4.39 5.46
CA THR A 144 -8.58 4.67 4.15
C THR A 144 -7.48 5.12 3.19
N ILE A 145 -7.29 4.37 2.11
CA ILE A 145 -6.44 4.71 0.97
C ILE A 145 -7.37 5.18 -0.15
N ARG A 146 -7.39 6.48 -0.44
CA ARG A 146 -8.18 7.06 -1.52
C ARG A 146 -7.28 7.38 -2.70
N LEU A 147 -7.60 6.80 -3.84
CA LEU A 147 -6.92 7.06 -5.11
C LEU A 147 -7.69 8.14 -5.89
N GLU A 148 -6.98 8.97 -6.64
CA GLU A 148 -7.59 9.95 -7.53
C GLU A 148 -8.21 9.23 -8.75
N GLY A 149 -9.45 9.59 -9.10
CA GLY A 149 -10.21 9.04 -10.24
C GLY A 149 -9.71 9.54 -11.58
#